data_AF-A0A5E4ULR6-F1
#
_entry.id   AF-A0A5E4ULR6-F1
#
_cell.length_a   1.000
_cell.length_b   1.000
_cell.length_c   1.000
_cell.angle_alpha   90.00
_cell.angle_beta   90.00
_cell.angle_gamma   90.00
#
_symmetry.space_group_name_H-M   'P 1'
#
loop_
_entity.id
_entity.type
_entity.pdbx_description
1 polymer ?
#
loop_
_entity_poly.entity_id
_entity_poly.type
_entity_poly.pdbx_seq_one_letter_code
_entity_poly.pdbx_strand_id
1 'polypeptide(L)'
;MNRGKDWNSGTSRVSRRSRVGAVAAVGLGLAVWLAGCAQTAPVVAHDDPPVGSVADVAPENVKVETFPAYRDTVADARDNGVVWQGSSKKPFARVSACTARLWKRQLPHASLQRLKAGAGQTLELSSKDDGVLAILDLMPHRPGSEGALYLGSTGPQSLADAVRRCL
;
A
#
# COMPACT_ATOMS: atom_id res chain seq x y z
N MET A 1 -13.40 -58.36 18.40
CA MET A 1 -14.49 -58.24 17.39
C MET A 1 -13.97 -57.44 16.19
N ASN A 2 -14.80 -57.23 15.16
CA ASN A 2 -14.34 -57.04 13.77
C ASN A 2 -13.82 -55.64 13.37
N ARG A 3 -13.19 -55.61 12.18
CA ARG A 3 -12.62 -54.44 11.51
C ARG A 3 -13.67 -53.60 10.77
N GLY A 4 -13.33 -52.34 10.54
CA GLY A 4 -13.95 -51.36 9.63
C GLY A 4 -13.44 -49.98 10.08
N LYS A 5 -12.65 -49.19 9.33
CA LYS A 5 -12.41 -49.05 7.89
C LYS A 5 -13.67 -48.78 7.08
N ASP A 6 -13.90 -47.50 6.83
CA ASP A 6 -14.24 -47.05 5.48
C ASP A 6 -13.60 -45.70 5.15
N TRP A 7 -13.43 -45.43 3.85
CA TRP A 7 -12.96 -44.16 3.31
C TRP A 7 -14.14 -43.31 2.85
N ASN A 8 -14.01 -41.97 2.92
CA ASN A 8 -14.91 -41.08 2.19
C ASN A 8 -14.10 -40.09 1.32
N SER A 9 -13.61 -40.60 0.18
CA SER A 9 -12.96 -39.81 -0.86
C SER A 9 -14.01 -39.15 -1.76
N GLY A 10 -14.52 -37.99 -1.34
CA GLY A 10 -15.58 -37.25 -2.05
C GLY A 10 -15.15 -36.62 -3.38
N THR A 11 -14.89 -37.44 -4.40
CA THR A 11 -14.63 -36.96 -5.77
C THR A 11 -15.92 -36.77 -6.56
N SER A 12 -16.39 -35.53 -6.69
CA SER A 12 -17.45 -35.17 -7.64
C SER A 12 -16.87 -34.39 -8.82
N ARG A 13 -16.96 -34.97 -10.01
CA ARG A 13 -16.63 -34.33 -11.29
C ARG A 13 -17.89 -33.75 -11.96
N VAL A 14 -17.67 -33.02 -13.06
CA VAL A 14 -18.66 -32.67 -14.10
C VAL A 14 -19.67 -31.57 -13.77
N SER A 15 -19.37 -30.37 -14.28
CA SER A 15 -20.16 -29.84 -15.40
C SER A 15 -19.38 -28.83 -16.24
N ARG A 16 -19.07 -29.19 -17.50
CA ARG A 16 -18.84 -28.20 -18.55
C ARG A 16 -20.19 -27.62 -18.94
N ARG A 17 -20.33 -26.29 -18.99
CA ARG A 17 -21.29 -25.64 -19.90
C ARG A 17 -20.64 -24.45 -20.58
N SER A 18 -20.17 -24.68 -21.80
CA SER A 18 -19.83 -23.62 -22.74
C SER A 18 -21.08 -22.81 -23.07
N ARG A 19 -20.96 -21.48 -23.14
CA ARG A 19 -21.87 -20.64 -23.92
C ARG A 19 -21.04 -19.71 -24.80
N VAL A 20 -20.77 -20.18 -26.01
CA VAL A 20 -20.50 -19.29 -27.13
C VAL A 20 -21.83 -18.59 -27.45
N GLY A 21 -21.82 -17.26 -27.47
CA GLY A 21 -22.91 -16.43 -28.01
C GLY A 21 -22.30 -15.46 -29.01
N ALA A 22 -22.84 -15.39 -30.22
CA ALA A 22 -22.20 -14.73 -31.34
C ALA A 22 -23.22 -14.07 -32.27
N VAL A 23 -22.84 -12.91 -32.85
CA VAL A 23 -23.41 -12.27 -34.06
C VAL A 23 -24.86 -11.73 -33.94
N ALA A 24 -25.21 -10.50 -34.35
CA ALA A 24 -24.45 -9.25 -34.56
C ALA A 24 -25.40 -8.03 -34.27
N ALA A 25 -25.76 -7.04 -35.12
CA ALA A 25 -25.42 -6.66 -36.50
C ALA A 25 -25.83 -5.19 -36.79
N VAL A 26 -25.19 -4.56 -37.80
CA VAL A 26 -25.63 -3.36 -38.56
C VAL A 26 -25.69 -1.99 -37.84
N GLY A 27 -25.09 -0.97 -38.48
CA GLY A 27 -25.20 0.45 -38.08
C GLY A 27 -24.36 1.36 -38.99
N LEU A 28 -24.98 1.89 -40.05
CA LEU A 28 -24.37 2.90 -40.94
C LEU A 28 -24.06 4.20 -40.16
N GLY A 29 -23.08 5.03 -40.52
CA GLY A 29 -22.22 5.02 -41.71
C GLY A 29 -22.37 6.32 -42.51
N LEU A 30 -21.45 7.27 -42.32
CA LEU A 30 -21.36 8.49 -43.13
C LEU A 30 -19.91 9.01 -43.10
N ALA A 31 -19.38 9.35 -44.27
CA ALA A 31 -18.05 9.93 -44.42
C ALA A 31 -18.16 11.28 -45.13
N VAL A 32 -17.42 12.28 -44.64
CA VAL A 32 -17.19 13.55 -45.35
C VAL A 32 -15.70 13.85 -45.29
N TRP A 33 -15.06 13.83 -46.45
CA TRP A 33 -13.75 14.44 -46.70
C TRP A 33 -13.94 15.90 -47.10
N LEU A 34 -13.03 16.79 -46.68
CA LEU A 34 -12.62 18.08 -47.26
C LEU A 34 -11.49 18.60 -46.32
N ALA A 35 -10.20 18.69 -46.66
CA ALA A 35 -9.48 19.34 -47.78
C ALA A 35 -9.02 20.78 -47.45
N GLY A 36 -7.81 21.16 -47.88
CA GLY A 36 -7.11 22.41 -47.49
C GLY A 36 -6.20 22.20 -46.28
N CYS A 37 -4.87 22.32 -46.28
CA CYS A 37 -3.91 23.06 -47.13
C CYS A 37 -3.95 24.59 -46.98
N ALA A 38 -3.39 25.08 -45.87
CA ALA A 38 -2.77 26.40 -45.79
C ALA A 38 -1.52 26.33 -44.89
N GLN A 39 -0.36 26.70 -45.43
CA GLN A 39 0.86 26.92 -44.64
C GLN A 39 0.97 28.42 -44.38
N THR A 40 0.82 28.85 -43.13
CA THR A 40 1.08 30.24 -42.72
C THR A 40 2.33 30.30 -41.86
N ALA A 41 3.39 30.90 -42.42
CA ALA A 41 4.59 31.29 -41.70
C ALA A 41 4.25 32.37 -40.62
N PRO A 42 5.11 32.62 -39.61
CA PRO A 42 4.67 33.24 -38.37
C PRO A 42 4.34 34.74 -38.53
N VAL A 43 3.20 35.13 -37.97
CA VAL A 43 2.94 36.54 -37.65
C VAL A 43 3.74 36.88 -36.39
N VAL A 44 4.74 37.76 -36.54
CA VAL A 44 5.38 38.40 -35.39
C VAL A 44 4.43 39.46 -34.85
N ALA A 45 3.64 39.10 -33.84
CA ALA A 45 2.92 40.05 -33.01
C ALA A 45 3.80 40.40 -31.80
N HIS A 46 4.22 41.66 -31.71
CA HIS A 46 5.14 42.15 -30.68
C HIS A 46 4.37 42.67 -29.46
N ASP A 47 3.64 41.76 -28.82
CA ASP A 47 2.94 42.01 -27.55
C ASP A 47 3.73 41.38 -26.40
N ASP A 48 4.87 41.98 -26.07
CA ASP A 48 5.47 41.78 -24.74
C ASP A 48 4.47 42.29 -23.69
N PRO A 49 4.00 41.45 -22.75
CA PRO A 49 3.21 41.94 -21.65
C PRO A 49 4.07 42.94 -20.85
N PRO A 50 3.50 44.06 -20.35
CA PRO A 50 4.29 45.05 -19.64
C PRO A 50 4.99 44.36 -18.47
N VAL A 51 6.33 44.36 -18.50
CA VAL A 51 7.18 43.77 -17.47
C VAL A 51 7.10 44.65 -16.23
N GLY A 52 5.97 44.54 -15.52
CA GLY A 52 5.68 45.26 -14.30
C GLY A 52 6.80 44.98 -13.31
N SER A 53 7.49 46.05 -12.91
CA SER A 53 8.85 45.99 -12.37
C SER A 53 9.01 44.85 -11.36
N VAL A 54 9.69 43.79 -11.79
CA VAL A 54 10.26 42.80 -10.87
C VAL A 54 11.31 43.59 -10.09
N ALA A 55 10.95 44.05 -8.90
CA ALA A 55 11.88 44.74 -8.02
C ALA A 55 13.11 43.85 -7.83
N ASP A 56 14.30 44.45 -7.81
CA ASP A 56 15.54 43.73 -7.51
C ASP A 56 15.45 43.13 -6.10
N VAL A 57 14.98 41.89 -6.02
CA VAL A 57 14.97 41.09 -4.78
C VAL A 57 16.42 40.68 -4.54
N ALA A 58 17.16 41.61 -3.93
CA ALA A 58 18.55 41.42 -3.53
C ALA A 58 18.68 40.07 -2.80
N PRO A 59 19.52 39.14 -3.30
CA PRO A 59 19.47 37.72 -2.91
C PRO A 59 19.80 37.49 -1.43
N GLU A 60 20.45 38.46 -0.80
CA GLU A 60 20.73 38.51 0.64
C GLU A 60 19.49 38.53 1.56
N ASN A 61 18.27 38.73 1.02
CA ASN A 61 17.02 38.61 1.77
C ASN A 61 16.34 37.23 1.67
N VAL A 62 16.83 36.30 0.85
CA VAL A 62 16.20 34.99 0.62
C VAL A 62 16.68 33.97 1.65
N LYS A 63 16.08 33.98 2.85
CA LYS A 63 16.37 32.99 3.90
C LYS A 63 15.73 31.63 3.57
N VAL A 64 16.49 30.74 2.93
CA VAL A 64 16.06 29.36 2.63
C VAL A 64 16.07 28.52 3.91
N GLU A 65 14.91 28.42 4.59
CA GLU A 65 14.72 27.50 5.71
C GLU A 65 14.32 26.11 5.21
N THR A 66 15.31 25.23 5.06
CA THR A 66 15.07 23.81 4.77
C THR A 66 14.51 23.13 6.01
N PHE A 67 13.19 22.96 6.06
CA PHE A 67 12.52 22.14 7.06
C PHE A 67 13.06 20.70 7.03
N PRO A 68 13.16 20.01 8.19
CA PRO A 68 13.49 18.59 8.20
C PRO A 68 12.42 17.80 7.44
N ALA A 69 12.83 16.70 6.80
CA ALA A 69 11.88 15.79 6.17
C ALA A 69 10.80 15.35 7.18
N TYR A 70 9.54 15.37 6.73
CA TYR A 70 8.40 14.91 7.52
C TYR A 70 8.58 13.42 7.91
N ARG A 71 8.05 13.05 9.07
CA ARG A 71 8.18 11.72 9.66
C ARG A 71 6.83 11.26 10.16
N ASP A 72 6.40 10.09 9.71
CA ASP A 72 5.16 9.46 10.16
C ASP A 72 5.20 9.21 11.67
N THR A 73 4.12 9.57 12.36
CA THR A 73 3.87 9.16 13.75
C THR A 73 3.00 7.91 13.81
N VAL A 74 2.68 7.47 15.04
CA VAL A 74 1.74 6.38 15.28
C VAL A 74 0.31 6.69 14.82
N ALA A 75 -0.04 7.98 14.71
CA ALA A 75 -1.34 8.41 14.18
C ALA A 75 -1.36 8.31 12.65
N ASP A 76 -0.40 8.94 11.96
CA ASP A 76 -0.36 9.03 10.50
C ASP A 76 -0.28 7.63 9.86
N ALA A 77 0.53 6.74 10.43
CA ALA A 77 0.60 5.33 10.01
C ALA A 77 -0.74 4.59 10.14
N ARG A 78 -1.61 4.97 11.08
CA ARG A 78 -2.97 4.40 11.24
C ARG A 78 -4.00 5.07 10.32
N ASP A 79 -3.87 6.36 10.07
CA ASP A 79 -4.73 7.12 9.16
C ASP A 79 -4.50 6.73 7.68
N ASN A 80 -3.31 6.22 7.35
CA ASN A 80 -3.03 5.49 6.09
C ASN A 80 -3.91 4.23 5.90
N GLY A 81 -4.59 3.76 6.95
CA GLY A 81 -5.49 2.61 6.92
C GLY A 81 -4.84 1.25 7.18
N VAL A 82 -5.67 0.21 7.28
CA VAL A 82 -5.23 -1.14 7.64
C VAL A 82 -4.81 -1.94 6.40
N VAL A 83 -3.53 -2.36 6.35
CA VAL A 83 -2.91 -3.08 5.23
C VAL A 83 -3.09 -4.61 5.35
N TRP A 84 -3.34 -5.09 6.57
CA TRP A 84 -3.86 -6.44 6.83
C TRP A 84 -4.64 -6.45 8.14
N GLN A 85 -5.79 -7.10 8.17
CA GLN A 85 -6.53 -7.41 9.38
C GLN A 85 -7.01 -8.86 9.34
N GLY A 86 -7.02 -9.56 10.47
CA GLY A 86 -7.54 -10.91 10.55
C GLY A 86 -7.00 -11.74 11.71
N SER A 87 -7.24 -13.05 11.66
CA SER A 87 -6.85 -14.01 12.70
C SER A 87 -5.88 -15.09 12.20
N SER A 88 -5.12 -15.65 13.15
CA SER A 88 -4.21 -16.77 12.96
C SER A 88 -4.44 -17.82 14.05
N LYS A 89 -4.29 -19.09 13.68
CA LYS A 89 -4.32 -20.23 14.61
C LYS A 89 -3.10 -20.28 15.56
N LYS A 90 -2.09 -19.44 15.33
CA LYS A 90 -0.89 -19.34 16.19
C LYS A 90 -1.17 -18.38 17.37
N PRO A 91 -0.59 -18.62 18.56
CA PRO A 91 -0.71 -17.69 19.67
C PRO A 91 0.02 -16.38 19.36
N PHE A 92 -0.51 -15.25 19.84
CA PHE A 92 -0.05 -13.90 19.48
C PHE A 92 1.46 -13.69 19.72
N ALA A 93 2.00 -14.24 20.82
CA ALA A 93 3.42 -14.17 21.14
C ALA A 93 4.32 -14.86 20.09
N ARG A 94 3.84 -15.91 19.40
CA ARG A 94 4.57 -16.57 18.31
C ARG A 94 4.53 -15.77 17.02
N VAL A 95 3.40 -15.13 16.72
CA VAL A 95 3.27 -14.20 15.58
C VAL A 95 4.19 -13.00 15.81
N SER A 96 4.08 -12.34 16.97
CA SER A 96 4.95 -11.23 17.40
C SER A 96 6.44 -11.58 17.30
N ALA A 97 6.88 -12.67 17.93
CA ALA A 97 8.30 -13.05 17.92
C ALA A 97 8.82 -13.41 16.52
N CYS A 98 7.96 -13.90 15.63
CA CYS A 98 8.28 -14.15 14.23
C CYS A 98 8.39 -12.85 13.43
N THR A 99 7.36 -12.00 13.47
CA THR A 99 7.32 -10.72 12.75
C THR A 99 8.49 -9.83 13.16
N ALA A 100 8.70 -9.65 14.47
CA ALA A 100 9.82 -8.90 15.02
C ALA A 100 11.19 -9.34 14.47
N ARG A 101 11.39 -10.66 14.29
CA ARG A 101 12.64 -11.24 13.78
C ARG A 101 12.80 -11.02 12.27
N LEU A 102 11.70 -11.06 11.50
CA LEU A 102 11.75 -10.79 10.07
C LEU A 102 11.95 -9.29 9.79
N TRP A 103 11.21 -8.41 10.46
CA TRP A 103 11.35 -6.96 10.33
C TRP A 103 12.77 -6.49 10.68
N LYS A 104 13.35 -6.92 11.82
CA LYS A 104 14.75 -6.59 12.17
C LYS A 104 15.80 -7.25 11.27
N ARG A 105 15.44 -8.26 10.46
CA ARG A 105 16.32 -8.81 9.41
C ARG A 105 16.22 -8.01 8.11
N GLN A 106 15.04 -7.51 7.78
CA GLN A 106 14.79 -6.66 6.60
C GLN A 106 15.37 -5.25 6.79
N LEU A 107 15.18 -4.67 7.98
CA LEU A 107 15.63 -3.33 8.35
C LEU A 107 16.42 -3.38 9.68
N PRO A 108 17.72 -3.71 9.65
CA PRO A 108 18.53 -3.82 10.86
C PRO A 108 18.63 -2.53 11.68
N HIS A 109 18.66 -1.38 10.99
CA HIS A 109 18.85 -0.05 11.57
C HIS A 109 17.57 0.56 12.16
N ALA A 110 16.38 0.16 11.70
CA ALA A 110 15.11 0.63 12.25
C ALA A 110 14.94 0.16 13.71
N SER A 111 14.51 1.03 14.60
CA SER A 111 14.09 0.67 15.96
C SER A 111 12.89 -0.27 15.90
N LEU A 112 12.82 -1.23 16.83
CA LEU A 112 11.67 -2.10 17.00
C LEU A 112 11.25 -2.10 18.47
N GLN A 113 10.09 -1.54 18.75
CA GLN A 113 9.51 -1.49 20.08
C GLN A 113 8.42 -2.55 20.26
N ARG A 114 8.19 -2.98 21.50
CA ARG A 114 7.11 -3.91 21.87
C ARG A 114 6.30 -3.33 23.01
N LEU A 115 5.19 -2.67 22.67
CA LEU A 115 4.33 -1.99 23.63
C LEU A 115 3.23 -2.95 24.12
N LYS A 116 2.85 -2.86 25.40
CA LYS A 116 1.79 -3.71 25.97
C LYS A 116 0.42 -3.05 25.76
N ALA A 117 -0.44 -3.72 25.01
CA ALA A 117 -1.77 -3.23 24.64
C ALA A 117 -2.87 -4.00 25.39
N GLY A 118 -3.02 -3.73 26.69
CA GLY A 118 -3.94 -4.46 27.57
C GLY A 118 -3.54 -5.94 27.72
N ALA A 119 -4.36 -6.84 27.16
CA ALA A 119 -4.06 -8.27 27.05
C ALA A 119 -3.24 -8.64 25.80
N GLY A 120 -3.11 -7.72 24.85
CA GLY A 120 -2.34 -7.85 23.62
C GLY A 120 -0.98 -7.13 23.66
N GLN A 121 -0.38 -7.01 22.47
CA GLN A 121 0.92 -6.38 22.24
C GLN A 121 0.93 -5.68 20.88
N THR A 122 1.42 -4.45 20.86
CA THR A 122 1.75 -3.71 19.64
C THR A 122 3.24 -3.91 19.33
N LEU A 123 3.56 -4.25 18.09
CA LEU A 123 4.90 -4.09 17.52
C LEU A 123 4.95 -2.79 16.74
N GLU A 124 5.85 -1.89 17.11
CA GLU A 124 6.14 -0.67 16.36
C GLU A 124 7.53 -0.81 15.73
N LEU A 125 7.65 -0.53 14.44
CA LEU A 125 8.92 -0.43 13.73
C LEU A 125 9.09 1.02 13.25
N SER A 126 10.18 1.67 13.63
CA SER A 126 10.41 3.09 13.36
C SER A 126 11.85 3.37 12.94
N SER A 127 12.02 4.18 11.89
CA SER A 127 13.30 4.71 11.43
C SER A 127 13.64 6.02 12.14
N LYS A 128 14.93 6.34 12.25
CA LYS A 128 15.36 7.68 12.70
C LYS A 128 14.98 8.75 11.68
N ASP A 129 15.02 8.39 10.39
CA ASP A 129 14.97 9.35 9.31
C ASP A 129 13.54 9.53 8.78
N ASP A 130 12.76 8.44 8.71
CA ASP A 130 11.41 8.38 8.12
C ASP A 130 10.26 8.39 9.15
N GLY A 131 10.52 8.16 10.44
CA GLY A 131 9.47 7.97 11.45
C GLY A 131 8.95 6.52 11.50
N VAL A 132 7.65 6.34 11.78
CA VAL A 132 7.01 5.02 11.92
C VAL A 132 6.85 4.35 10.57
N LEU A 133 7.45 3.18 10.39
CA LEU A 133 7.37 2.38 9.16
C LEU A 133 6.23 1.35 9.19
N ALA A 134 5.95 0.77 10.35
CA ALA A 134 4.92 -0.26 10.52
C ALA A 134 4.44 -0.39 11.96
N ILE A 135 3.14 -0.68 12.13
CA ILE A 135 2.52 -0.98 13.41
C ILE A 135 1.72 -2.27 13.27
N LEU A 136 2.06 -3.31 14.02
CA LEU A 136 1.28 -4.54 14.11
C LEU A 136 0.69 -4.66 15.52
N ASP A 137 -0.61 -4.36 15.64
CA ASP A 137 -1.39 -4.63 16.83
C ASP A 137 -1.82 -6.10 16.83
N LEU A 138 -1.54 -6.83 17.92
CA LEU A 138 -1.90 -8.25 18.11
C LEU A 138 -2.60 -8.45 19.45
N MET A 139 -3.66 -9.25 19.47
CA MET A 139 -4.37 -9.64 20.69
C MET A 139 -4.64 -11.16 20.74
N PRO A 140 -4.75 -11.76 21.94
CA PRO A 140 -5.07 -13.17 22.10
C PRO A 140 -6.52 -13.45 21.70
N HIS A 141 -6.71 -14.36 20.75
CA HIS A 141 -8.02 -14.81 20.25
C HIS A 141 -8.18 -16.31 20.50
N ARG A 142 -9.39 -16.87 20.38
CA ARG A 142 -9.63 -18.32 20.46
C ARG A 142 -10.19 -18.87 19.14
N PRO A 143 -9.47 -19.74 18.40
CA PRO A 143 -8.13 -20.29 18.69
C PRO A 143 -6.98 -19.46 18.07
N GLY A 144 -6.09 -18.92 18.91
CA GLY A 144 -4.78 -18.38 18.48
C GLY A 144 -4.60 -16.89 18.76
N SER A 145 -4.74 -16.07 17.73
CA SER A 145 -4.59 -14.60 17.79
C SER A 145 -5.34 -13.89 16.69
N GLU A 146 -5.60 -12.60 16.89
CA GLU A 146 -6.06 -11.68 15.86
C GLU A 146 -5.24 -10.38 15.90
N GLY A 147 -5.29 -9.60 14.83
CA GLY A 147 -4.52 -8.37 14.75
C GLY A 147 -4.83 -7.49 13.54
N ALA A 148 -4.19 -6.33 13.55
CA ALA A 148 -4.25 -5.30 12.53
C ALA A 148 -2.83 -4.79 12.25
N LEU A 149 -2.47 -4.72 10.97
CA LEU A 149 -1.22 -4.13 10.48
C LEU A 149 -1.53 -2.81 9.77
N TYR A 150 -0.80 -1.79 10.19
CA TYR A 150 -0.74 -0.47 9.58
C TYR A 150 0.69 -0.23 9.06
N LEU A 151 0.84 0.55 8.00
CA LEU A 151 2.14 0.96 7.45
C LEU A 151 2.24 2.49 7.44
N GLY A 152 3.44 3.01 7.70
CA GLY A 152 3.73 4.41 7.41
C GLY A 152 3.79 4.66 5.90
N SER A 153 3.75 5.92 5.49
CA SER A 153 3.84 6.38 4.10
C SER A 153 5.10 5.86 3.39
N THR A 154 6.19 5.72 4.14
CA THR A 154 7.50 5.19 3.74
C THR A 154 7.66 3.69 4.03
N GLY A 155 6.67 3.03 4.64
CA GLY A 155 6.72 1.65 5.10
C GLY A 155 6.72 0.63 3.95
N PRO A 156 7.82 -0.10 3.68
CA PRO A 156 7.86 -0.98 2.52
C PRO A 156 6.93 -2.20 2.67
N GLN A 157 6.20 -2.52 1.59
CA GLN A 157 5.23 -3.63 1.51
C GLN A 157 5.78 -5.00 1.96
N SER A 158 7.11 -5.19 1.89
CA SER A 158 7.81 -6.38 2.38
C SER A 158 7.67 -6.60 3.90
N LEU A 159 7.35 -5.57 4.68
CA LEU A 159 7.00 -5.68 6.10
C LEU A 159 5.66 -6.39 6.29
N ALA A 160 4.66 -6.09 5.45
CA ALA A 160 3.38 -6.80 5.48
C ALA A 160 3.53 -8.26 5.02
N ASP A 161 4.39 -8.54 4.04
CA ASP A 161 4.70 -9.92 3.63
C ASP A 161 5.46 -10.70 4.71
N ALA A 162 6.25 -10.02 5.55
CA ALA A 162 6.81 -10.64 6.75
C ALA A 162 5.73 -11.02 7.77
N VAL A 163 4.70 -10.18 7.99
CA VAL A 163 3.54 -10.55 8.81
C VAL A 163 2.82 -11.77 8.21
N ARG A 164 2.49 -11.73 6.91
CA ARG A 164 1.80 -12.81 6.19
C ARG A 164 2.52 -14.16 6.28
N ARG A 165 3.85 -14.18 6.32
CA ARG A 165 4.68 -15.39 6.54
C ARG A 165 4.66 -15.91 7.99
N CYS A 166 4.28 -15.07 8.94
CA CYS A 166 4.27 -15.39 10.37
C CYS A 166 2.91 -15.88 10.91
N LEU A 167 1.80 -15.56 10.23
CA LEU A 167 0.42 -16.01 10.52
C LEU A 167 0.21 -17.52 10.31
#